data_AF-A0A662Z6Y4-F1
#
_entry.id   AF-A0A662Z6Y4-F1
#
_cell.length_a   1.000
_cell.length_b   1.000
_cell.length_c   1.000
_cell.angle_alpha   90.00
_cell.angle_beta   90.00
_cell.angle_gamma   90.00
#
_symmetry.space_group_name_H-M   'P 1'
#
loop_
_entity.id
_entity.type
_entity.pdbx_description
1 polymer ?
#
loop_
_entity_poly.entity_id
_entity_poly.type
_entity_poly.pdbx_seq_one_letter_code
_entity_poly.pdbx_strand_id
1 'polypeptide(L)' 'MLLDEVKATLAMENLYLTEEQEKLLQSYADGEISFKEFQEQISKLTEDSKVA' A
#
# COMPACT_ATOMS: atom_id res chain seq x y z
N MET A 1 4.75 -8.92 10.71
CA MET A 1 3.47 -9.39 11.28
C MET A 1 2.25 -8.58 10.85
N LEU A 2 2.35 -7.29 10.48
CA LEU A 2 1.19 -6.53 9.94
C LEU A 2 1.03 -6.63 8.40
N LEU A 3 2.11 -6.86 7.65
CA LEU A 3 2.08 -6.84 6.19
C LEU A 3 1.43 -8.06 5.58
N ASP A 4 1.66 -9.22 6.19
CA ASP A 4 1.01 -10.47 5.81
C ASP A 4 -0.50 -10.36 5.94
N GLU A 5 -0.99 -9.72 7.01
CA GLU A 5 -2.42 -9.49 7.19
C GLU A 5 -2.98 -8.51 6.15
N VAL A 6 -2.26 -7.42 5.86
CA VAL A 6 -2.68 -6.45 4.84
C VAL A 6 -2.68 -7.09 3.44
N LYS A 7 -1.62 -7.80 3.06
CA LYS A 7 -1.53 -8.53 1.79
C LYS A 7 -2.59 -9.63 1.70
N ALA A 8 -2.82 -10.38 2.78
CA ALA A 8 -3.83 -11.44 2.80
C ALA A 8 -5.25 -10.88 2.68
N THR A 9 -5.54 -9.74 3.34
CA THR A 9 -6.84 -9.06 3.25
C THR A 9 -7.08 -8.52 1.83
N LEU A 10 -6.09 -7.85 1.25
CA LEU A 10 -6.14 -7.36 -0.13
C LEU A 10 -6.34 -8.50 -1.13
N ALA A 11 -5.60 -9.60 -0.98
CA ALA A 11 -5.74 -10.79 -1.82
C ALA A 11 -7.11 -11.47 -1.66
N MET A 12 -7.67 -11.51 -0.44
CA MET A 12 -9.03 -12.01 -0.19
C MET A 12 -10.09 -11.16 -0.92
N GLU A 13 -9.88 -9.84 -1.02
CA GLU A 13 -10.75 -8.93 -1.76
C GLU A 13 -10.50 -8.88 -3.28
N ASN A 14 -9.60 -9.72 -3.82
CA ASN A 14 -9.15 -9.63 -5.22
C ASN A 14 -8.52 -8.27 -5.59
N LEU A 15 -8.04 -7.54 -4.59
CA LEU A 15 -7.31 -6.30 -4.77
C LEU A 15 -5.82 -6.63 -4.83
N TYR A 16 -5.20 -6.22 -5.92
CA TYR A 16 -3.76 -6.35 -6.12
C TYR A 16 -3.12 -5.00 -5.89
N LEU A 17 -2.09 -4.98 -5.05
CA LEU A 17 -1.23 -3.81 -4.92
C LEU A 17 -0.50 -3.60 -6.26
N THR A 18 -0.44 -2.37 -6.74
CA THR A 18 0.46 -2.05 -7.85
C THR A 18 1.92 -2.11 -7.40
N GLU A 19 2.87 -2.19 -8.33
CA GLU A 19 4.30 -2.25 -8.00
C GLU A 19 4.75 -1.11 -7.06
N GLU A 20 4.17 0.08 -7.22
CA GLU A 20 4.43 1.24 -6.35
C GLU A 20 3.87 1.04 -4.94
N GLN A 21 2.65 0.50 -4.84
CA GLN A 21 2.04 0.21 -3.54
C GLN A 21 2.76 -0.91 -2.81
N GLU A 22 3.27 -1.93 -3.52
CA GLU A 22 4.12 -2.96 -2.93
C GLU A 22 5.43 -2.41 -2.39
N LYS A 23 6.11 -1.52 -3.15
CA LYS A 23 7.32 -0.85 -2.67
C LYS A 23 7.05 -0.01 -1.42
N LEU A 24 5.95 0.74 -1.41
CA LEU A 24 5.51 1.52 -0.25
C LEU A 24 5.24 0.64 0.97
N LEU A 25 4.54 -0.46 0.76
CA LEU A 25 4.25 -1.43 1.81
C LEU A 25 5.54 -2.04 2.36
N GLN A 26 6.52 -2.29 1.49
CA GLN A 26 7.82 -2.82 1.86
C GLN A 26 8.70 -1.80 2.60
N SER A 27 8.70 -0.51 2.23
CA SER A 27 9.38 0.53 3.02
C SER A 27 8.70 0.76 4.38
N TYR A 28 7.38 0.59 4.47
CA TYR A 28 6.67 0.59 5.75
C TYR A 28 7.05 -0.63 6.60
N ALA A 29 7.21 -1.79 5.95
CA ALA A 29 7.66 -3.04 6.58
C ALA A 29 9.04 -2.91 7.23
N ASP A 30 9.96 -2.30 6.49
CA ASP A 30 11.34 -2.10 6.87
C ASP A 30 11.47 -1.04 7.96
N GLY A 31 10.44 -0.20 8.13
CA GLY A 31 10.42 0.92 9.06
C GLY A 31 11.07 2.19 8.50
N GLU A 32 11.35 2.24 7.19
CA GLU A 32 11.86 3.42 6.50
C GLU A 32 10.84 4.56 6.50
N ILE A 33 9.55 4.23 6.44
CA ILE A 33 8.45 5.21 6.45
C ILE A 33 7.46 4.92 7.57
N SER A 34 6.84 5.97 8.10
CA SER A 34 5.77 5.84 9.11
C SER A 34 4.43 5.49 8.47
N PHE A 35 3.53 4.88 9.24
CA PHE A 35 2.17 4.54 8.78
C PHE A 35 1.44 5.74 8.16
N LYS A 36 1.65 6.94 8.72
CA LYS A 36 1.07 8.19 8.21
C LYS A 36 1.59 8.56 6.82
N GLU A 37 2.90 8.41 6.59
CA GLU A 37 3.50 8.64 5.27
C GLU A 37 3.03 7.60 4.25
N PHE A 38 2.94 6.34 4.66
CA PHE A 38 2.36 5.28 3.83
C PHE A 38 0.93 5.63 3.41
N GLN A 39 0.07 6.05 4.35
CA GLN A 39 -1.30 6.46 4.05
C GLN A 39 -1.37 7.64 3.07
N GLU A 40 -0.55 8.68 3.27
CA GLU A 40 -0.53 9.84 2.37
C GLU A 40 -0.09 9.47 0.95
N GLN A 41 0.90 8.58 0.82
CA GLN A 41 1.43 8.14 -0.47
C GLN A 41 0.45 7.21 -1.22
N ILE A 42 -0.19 6.28 -0.50
CA ILE A 42 -1.26 5.44 -1.07
C ILE A 42 -2.46 6.28 -1.50
N SER A 43 -2.86 7.28 -0.71
CA SER A 43 -3.93 8.21 -1.10
C SER A 43 -3.58 8.98 -2.37
N LYS A 44 -2.35 9.48 -2.51
CA LYS A 44 -1.89 10.12 -3.75
C LYS A 44 -1.92 9.17 -4.94
N LEU A 45 -1.44 7.94 -4.78
CA LEU A 45 -1.43 6.92 -5.85
C LEU A 45 -2.85 6.52 -6.29
N THR A 46 -3.81 6.49 -5.37
CA THR A 46 -5.21 6.14 -5.66
C THR A 46 -6.05 7.31 -6.17
N GLU A 47 -5.72 8.55 -5.80
CA GLU A 47 -6.34 9.75 -6.40
C GLU A 47 -6.00 9.91 -7.87
N ASP A 48 -4.76 9.61 -8.27
CA ASP A 48 -4.34 9.66 -9.68
C ASP A 48 -5.06 8.62 -10.56
N SER A 49 -5.56 7.52 -9.97
CA SER A 49 -6.32 6.49 -10.71
C SER A 49 -7.78 6.86 -11.01
N LYS A 50 -8.30 7.99 -10.50
CA LYS A 50 -9.67 8.47 -10.80
C LYS A 50 -9.75 9.48 -11.94
N VAL A 51 -8.63 9.79 -12.61
CA VAL A 51 -8.60 10.68 -13.77
C VAL A 51 -8.11 9.91 -15.01
N ALA A 52 -8.92 8.94 -15.46
CA ALA A 52 -8.86 8.39 -16.82
C ALA A 52 -10.23 7.84 -17.22
#